data_AF-A0A5E7MKC8-F1
#
_entry.id   AF-A0A5E7MKC8-F1
#
_cell.length_a   1.000
_cell.length_b   1.000
_cell.length_c   1.000
_cell.angle_alpha   90.00
_cell.angle_beta   90.00
_cell.angle_gamma   90.00
#
_symmetry.space_group_name_H-M   'P 1'
#
loop_
_entity.id
_entity.type
_entity.pdbx_description
1 polymer ?
#
loop_
_entity_poly.entity_id
_entity_poly.type
_entity_poly.pdbx_seq_one_letter_code
_entity_poly.pdbx_strand_id
1 'polypeptide(L)'
;MGPALMGGKGTLTSQKPMKTVGSYWPYATTLFDYVRRAMPFQQPQSLSNDQVYSVVGYILNKNELLEVNATVNADTLTKVKMPNRDAFYVDDRPDVKVTACYKDCK
;
A
#
# COMPACT_ATOMS: atom_id res chain seq x y z
N MET A 1 -13.65 15.02 1.52
CA MET A 1 -13.60 13.83 0.65
C MET A 1 -12.32 13.09 0.98
N GLY A 2 -12.39 11.80 1.36
CA GLY A 2 -11.23 11.03 1.82
C GLY A 2 -10.42 10.41 0.67
N PRO A 3 -9.23 9.83 0.95
CA PRO A 3 -8.45 9.12 -0.07
C PRO A 3 -9.16 7.86 -0.58
N ALA A 4 -8.93 7.51 -1.85
CA ALA A 4 -9.45 6.29 -2.43
C ALA A 4 -8.70 5.05 -1.89
N LEU A 5 -9.45 4.08 -1.39
CA LEU A 5 -8.89 2.82 -0.84
C LEU A 5 -8.90 1.66 -1.85
N MET A 6 -9.57 1.82 -2.98
CA MET A 6 -9.74 0.79 -4.01
C MET A 6 -9.71 1.40 -5.41
N GLY A 7 -9.45 0.55 -6.42
CA GLY A 7 -9.31 0.95 -7.82
C GLY A 7 -7.86 1.28 -8.20
N GLY A 8 -7.64 1.71 -9.45
CA GLY A 8 -6.29 2.10 -9.92
C GLY A 8 -5.39 0.95 -10.37
N LYS A 9 -5.90 -0.29 -10.41
CA LYS A 9 -5.16 -1.46 -10.95
C LYS A 9 -4.77 -1.18 -12.41
N GLY A 10 -3.49 -1.37 -12.74
CA GLY A 10 -2.95 -1.09 -14.07
C GLY A 10 -2.71 0.38 -14.41
N THR A 11 -3.00 1.32 -13.50
CA THR A 11 -2.82 2.76 -13.78
C THR A 11 -1.43 3.30 -13.45
N LEU A 12 -0.54 2.50 -12.86
CA LEU A 12 0.75 2.96 -12.32
C LEU A 12 1.68 3.59 -13.38
N THR A 13 1.55 3.19 -14.64
CA THR A 13 2.34 3.72 -15.78
C THR A 13 1.63 4.85 -16.53
N SER A 14 0.39 5.18 -16.15
CA SER A 14 -0.38 6.25 -16.79
C SER A 14 0.12 7.64 -16.37
N GLN A 15 -0.29 8.67 -17.12
CA GLN A 15 0.00 10.08 -16.79
C GLN A 15 -0.57 10.51 -15.42
N LYS A 16 -1.63 9.86 -14.95
CA LYS A 16 -2.30 10.15 -13.68
C LYS A 16 -2.55 8.84 -12.91
N PRO A 17 -1.49 8.26 -12.31
CA PRO A 17 -1.61 6.98 -11.63
C PRO A 17 -2.49 7.10 -10.39
N MET A 18 -3.44 6.17 -10.23
CA MET A 18 -4.28 6.06 -9.05
C MET A 18 -3.65 5.07 -8.08
N LYS A 19 -2.94 5.59 -7.08
CA LYS A 19 -2.27 4.79 -6.05
C LYS A 19 -3.21 4.53 -4.88
N THR A 20 -3.61 3.29 -4.71
CA THR A 20 -4.54 2.80 -3.69
C THR A 20 -3.94 1.58 -2.99
N VAL A 21 -4.66 1.03 -2.02
CA VAL A 21 -4.24 -0.17 -1.29
C VAL A 21 -3.99 -1.34 -2.26
N GLY A 22 -4.96 -1.68 -3.12
CA GLY A 22 -4.82 -2.82 -4.02
C GLY A 22 -3.91 -2.58 -5.23
N SER A 23 -3.68 -1.34 -5.62
CA SER A 23 -2.87 -1.02 -6.80
C SER A 23 -1.39 -0.78 -6.49
N TYR A 24 -1.06 -0.22 -5.33
CA TYR A 24 0.28 0.28 -5.04
C TYR A 24 0.93 -0.33 -3.81
N TRP A 25 0.19 -0.65 -2.76
CA TRP A 25 0.80 -1.06 -1.49
C TRP A 25 1.43 -2.46 -1.58
N PRO A 26 2.66 -2.68 -1.07
CA PRO A 26 3.35 -3.96 -1.19
C PRO A 26 2.96 -4.98 -0.10
N TYR A 27 2.44 -4.54 1.06
CA TYR A 27 2.14 -5.43 2.19
C TYR A 27 0.76 -5.15 2.80
N ALA A 28 -0.01 -6.21 3.04
CA ALA A 28 -1.27 -6.14 3.78
C ALA A 28 -1.05 -5.82 5.28
N THR A 29 0.11 -6.18 5.83
CA THR A 29 0.48 -5.87 7.22
C THR A 29 0.63 -4.36 7.46
N THR A 30 1.12 -3.61 6.47
CA THR A 30 1.18 -2.14 6.54
C THR A 30 -0.21 -1.53 6.61
N LEU A 31 -1.19 -2.09 5.90
CA LEU A 31 -2.59 -1.66 6.00
C LEU A 31 -3.13 -1.87 7.42
N PHE A 32 -2.89 -3.05 8.01
CA PHE A 32 -3.29 -3.33 9.39
C PHE A 32 -2.64 -2.36 10.38
N ASP A 33 -1.33 -2.15 10.27
CA ASP A 33 -0.60 -1.26 11.17
C ASP A 33 -1.12 0.19 11.09
N TYR A 34 -1.34 0.67 9.87
CA TYR A 34 -1.86 2.00 9.62
C TYR A 34 -3.29 2.18 10.14
N VAL A 35 -4.18 1.21 9.87
CA VAL A 35 -5.57 1.27 10.37
C VAL A 35 -5.59 1.26 11.90
N ARG A 36 -4.78 0.40 12.54
CA ARG A 36 -4.71 0.31 14.01
C ARG A 36 -4.20 1.59 14.66
N ARG A 37 -3.14 2.19 14.10
CA ARG A 37 -2.43 3.30 14.74
C ARG A 37 -2.99 4.68 14.39
N ALA A 38 -3.53 4.83 13.18
CA ALA A 38 -3.86 6.15 12.62
C ALA A 38 -5.32 6.29 12.17
N MET A 39 -6.13 5.23 12.21
CA MET A 39 -7.54 5.28 11.85
C MET A 39 -8.47 4.92 13.02
N PRO A 40 -9.72 5.41 13.01
CA PRO A 40 -10.25 6.48 12.16
C PRO A 40 -9.51 7.82 12.39
N PHE A 41 -9.45 8.67 11.35
CA PHE A 41 -8.64 9.90 11.37
C PHE A 41 -8.94 10.83 12.57
N GLN A 42 -10.22 10.91 12.97
CA GLN A 42 -10.64 11.77 14.09
C GLN A 42 -10.45 11.11 15.47
N GLN A 43 -10.24 9.78 15.51
CA GLN A 43 -10.17 8.99 16.74
C GLN A 43 -9.19 7.80 16.55
N PRO A 44 -7.89 8.06 16.36
CA PRO A 44 -6.91 6.99 16.19
C PRO A 44 -6.88 6.06 17.40
N GLN A 45 -6.57 4.78 17.18
CA GLN A 45 -6.52 3.74 18.23
C GLN A 45 -7.84 3.47 18.97
N SER A 46 -8.98 3.93 18.45
CA SER A 46 -10.30 3.66 19.04
C SER A 46 -10.85 2.27 18.72
N LEU A 47 -10.29 1.59 17.71
CA LEU A 47 -10.74 0.26 17.27
C LEU A 47 -10.08 -0.86 18.07
N SER A 48 -10.86 -1.90 18.39
CA SER A 48 -10.33 -3.16 18.91
C SER A 48 -9.57 -3.94 17.84
N ASN A 49 -8.76 -4.92 18.23
CA ASN A 49 -8.02 -5.75 17.28
C ASN A 49 -8.93 -6.45 16.26
N ASP A 50 -10.07 -6.97 16.71
CA ASP A 50 -11.04 -7.67 15.85
C ASP A 50 -11.69 -6.71 14.85
N GLN A 51 -11.99 -5.48 15.29
CA GLN A 51 -12.49 -4.43 14.41
C GLN A 51 -11.44 -4.06 13.36
N VAL A 52 -10.17 -3.94 13.74
CA VAL A 52 -9.09 -3.67 12.78
C VAL A 52 -8.98 -4.79 11.75
N TYR A 53 -8.93 -6.06 12.17
CA TYR A 53 -8.88 -7.19 11.24
C TYR A 53 -10.10 -7.23 10.30
N SER A 54 -11.29 -6.91 10.83
CA SER A 54 -12.52 -6.85 10.03
C SER A 54 -12.48 -5.75 8.97
N VAL A 55 -12.04 -4.54 9.34
CA VAL A 55 -11.88 -3.42 8.39
C VAL A 55 -10.82 -3.74 7.33
N VAL A 56 -9.69 -4.30 7.74
CA VAL A 56 -8.61 -4.72 6.84
C VAL A 56 -9.12 -5.77 5.86
N GLY A 57 -9.81 -6.82 6.33
CA GLY A 57 -10.40 -7.84 5.49
C GLY A 57 -11.40 -7.29 4.49
N TYR A 58 -12.24 -6.35 4.92
CA TYR A 58 -13.18 -5.67 4.04
C TYR A 58 -12.46 -4.88 2.92
N ILE A 59 -11.42 -4.11 3.25
CA ILE A 59 -10.64 -3.35 2.25
C ILE A 59 -9.96 -4.30 1.26
N LEU A 60 -9.38 -5.41 1.74
CA LEU A 60 -8.72 -6.40 0.90
C LEU A 60 -9.73 -7.11 -0.02
N ASN A 61 -10.91 -7.46 0.47
CA ASN A 61 -11.99 -8.02 -0.34
C ASN A 61 -12.45 -7.05 -1.43
N LYS A 62 -12.63 -5.76 -1.10
CA LYS A 62 -12.99 -4.72 -2.08
C LYS A 62 -11.91 -4.46 -3.14
N ASN A 63 -10.68 -4.91 -2.89
CA ASN A 63 -9.61 -4.91 -3.87
C ASN A 63 -9.42 -6.26 -4.57
N GLU A 64 -10.38 -7.19 -4.43
CA GLU A 64 -10.36 -8.53 -5.03
C GLU A 64 -9.17 -9.39 -4.57
N LEU A 65 -8.65 -9.13 -3.36
CA LEU A 65 -7.49 -9.84 -2.79
C LEU A 65 -7.90 -10.95 -1.82
N LEU A 66 -9.15 -10.94 -1.35
CA LEU A 66 -9.72 -11.94 -0.46
C LEU A 66 -11.16 -12.24 -0.87
N GLU A 67 -11.56 -13.50 -0.69
CA GLU A 67 -12.96 -13.89 -0.83
C GLU A 67 -13.85 -13.26 0.26
N VAL A 68 -15.15 -13.16 -0.01
CA VAL A 68 -16.11 -12.53 0.92
C VAL A 68 -16.20 -13.22 2.27
N ASN A 69 -15.96 -14.53 2.32
CA ASN A 69 -16.04 -15.35 3.53
C ASN A 69 -14.65 -15.63 4.17
N ALA A 70 -13.59 -14.98 3.66
CA ALA A 70 -12.24 -15.21 4.16
C ALA A 70 -12.07 -14.65 5.58
N THR A 71 -11.53 -15.45 6.50
CA THR A 71 -11.18 -15.01 7.85
C THR A 71 -9.80 -14.35 7.86
N VAL A 72 -9.73 -13.11 8.37
CA VAL A 72 -8.48 -12.36 8.52
C VAL A 72 -8.05 -12.36 9.98
N ASN A 73 -6.82 -12.82 10.23
CA ASN A 73 -6.17 -12.81 11.54
C ASN A 73 -4.64 -12.65 11.37
N ALA A 74 -3.89 -12.73 12.47
CA ALA A 74 -2.43 -12.59 12.45
C ALA A 74 -1.73 -13.57 11.48
N ASP A 75 -2.21 -14.81 11.41
CA ASP A 75 -1.61 -15.87 10.59
C ASP A 75 -2.03 -15.79 9.13
N THR A 76 -3.27 -15.42 8.84
CA THR A 76 -3.78 -15.34 7.47
C THR A 76 -3.37 -14.04 6.78
N LEU A 77 -3.28 -12.93 7.51
CA LEU A 77 -2.92 -11.63 6.94
C LEU A 77 -1.50 -11.62 6.36
N THR A 78 -0.54 -12.27 7.02
CA THR A 78 0.85 -12.36 6.56
C THR A 78 1.01 -13.15 5.27
N LYS A 79 0.05 -14.04 4.95
CA LYS A 79 0.02 -14.86 3.74
C LYS A 79 -0.57 -14.12 2.53
N VAL A 80 -1.17 -12.95 2.73
CA VAL A 80 -1.74 -12.16 1.62
C VAL A 80 -0.60 -11.55 0.78
N LYS A 81 -0.45 -12.00 -0.46
CA LYS A 81 0.47 -11.40 -1.44
C LYS A 81 -0.23 -10.26 -2.17
N MET A 82 0.20 -9.02 -1.91
CA MET A 82 -0.32 -7.84 -2.61
C MET A 82 0.17 -7.80 -4.07
N PRO A 83 -0.60 -7.22 -5.02
CA PRO A 83 -0.23 -7.22 -6.44
C PRO A 83 1.09 -6.48 -6.73
N ASN A 84 1.39 -5.43 -5.97
CA ASN A 84 2.59 -4.60 -6.17
C ASN A 84 3.76 -4.99 -5.25
N ARG A 85 3.78 -6.24 -4.74
CA ARG A 85 4.76 -6.73 -3.76
C ARG A 85 6.22 -6.55 -4.21
N ASP A 86 6.47 -6.85 -5.48
CA ASP A 86 7.82 -7.00 -6.03
C ASP A 86 8.26 -5.77 -6.86
N ALA A 87 7.48 -4.68 -6.84
CA ALA A 87 7.69 -3.49 -7.67
C ALA A 87 8.44 -2.35 -6.96
N PHE A 88 8.92 -2.58 -5.73
CA PHE A 88 9.71 -1.63 -4.96
C PHE A 88 11.16 -2.11 -4.92
N TYR A 89 12.08 -1.19 -5.17
CA TYR A 89 13.52 -1.44 -5.13
C TYR A 89 14.20 -0.39 -4.25
N VAL A 90 15.35 -0.75 -3.68
CA VAL A 90 16.18 0.20 -2.94
C VAL A 90 16.71 1.23 -3.93
N ASP A 91 16.74 2.51 -3.52
CA ASP A 91 17.26 3.59 -4.34
C ASP A 91 18.63 3.22 -4.93
N ASP A 92 18.70 3.19 -6.26
CA ASP A 92 19.88 2.84 -7.04
C ASP A 92 20.65 4.08 -7.51
N ARG A 93 20.16 5.27 -7.16
CA ARG A 93 20.81 6.54 -7.52
C ARG A 93 22.09 6.72 -6.72
N PRO A 94 23.14 7.32 -7.32
CA PRO A 94 24.36 7.62 -6.60
C PRO A 94 24.14 8.73 -5.55
N ASP A 95 24.86 8.64 -4.43
CA ASP A 95 24.85 9.65 -3.34
C ASP A 95 25.18 11.05 -3.85
N VAL A 96 26.06 11.14 -4.86
CA VAL A 96 26.44 12.38 -5.53
C VAL A 96 26.21 12.27 -7.03
N LYS A 97 25.44 13.21 -7.59
CA LYS A 97 25.26 13.35 -9.04
C LYS A 97 26.46 14.09 -9.63
N VAL A 98 27.57 13.39 -9.84
CA VAL A 98 28.74 14.00 -10.49
C VAL A 98 28.75 13.61 -11.96
N THR A 99 28.19 14.47 -12.80
CA THR A 99 28.61 14.57 -14.21
C THR A 99 29.13 15.98 -14.42
N ALA A 100 30.20 16.33 -13.70
CA ALA A 100 30.93 17.56 -13.97
C ALA A 100 31.60 17.40 -15.34
N CYS A 101 31.14 18.18 -16.31
CA CYS A 101 31.84 18.31 -17.58
C CYS A 101 32.99 19.31 -17.37
N TYR A 102 34.23 18.82 -17.51
CA TYR A 102 35.43 19.61 -17.23
C TYR A 102 36.03 20.30 -18.49
N LYS A 103 35.66 19.86 -19.70
CA LYS A 103 36.07 20.45 -20.98
C LYS A 103 34.99 20.25 -22.05
N ASP A 104 34.83 21.25 -22.93
CA ASP A 104 33.98 21.25 -24.14
C ASP A 104 32.52 20.82 -23.92
N CYS A 105 31.89 21.38 -22.89
CA CYS A 105 30.49 21.15 -22.54
C CYS A 105 29.56 21.90 -23.50
N LYS A 106 28.50 21.24 -23.99
CA LYS A 106 27.41 21.87 -24.75
C LYS A 106 26.30 22.34 -23.84
#